data_AF-A0A1A8X1M0-F1
#
_entry.id   AF-A0A1A8X1M0-F1
#
_cell.length_a   1.000
_cell.length_b   1.000
_cell.length_c   1.000
_cell.angle_alpha   90.00
_cell.angle_beta   90.00
_cell.angle_gamma   90.00
#
_symmetry.space_group_name_H-M   'P 1'
#
loop_
_entity.id
_entity.type
_entity.pdbx_description
1 polymer ?
#
loop_
_entity_poly.entity_id
_entity_poly.type
_entity_poly.pdbx_seq_one_letter_code
_entity_poly.pdbx_strand_id
1 'polypeptide(L)'
;MEILGTSKKDKILENFDEEYDLSTYETSYEFLSTIRDTYKNLYKIGCKLHNNYKKKDTLSILISDSVSDTEHCELLNEWLNEKKNHYIFNGSSCENNIKLWEMYIEKLWELLKSDTGDIVLCDRKTTHYSCSISFELKTAISISITLLGAFLITFFLLYKFSPLGPRIHNCLNKNKRIIENIIPEESYELLEKSSENENLYSEKGRISIGYYSVEK
;
A
#
# COMPACT_ATOMS: atom_id res chain seq x y z
N MET A 1 -0.54 -32.54 12.18
CA MET A 1 0.26 -31.45 11.62
C MET A 1 0.69 -31.91 10.25
N GLU A 2 -0.21 -31.78 9.27
CA GLU A 2 0.10 -32.07 7.87
C GLU A 2 0.99 -30.94 7.35
N ILE A 3 2.13 -31.31 6.80
CA ILE A 3 2.93 -30.42 5.97
C ILE A 3 2.04 -30.15 4.75
N LEU A 4 1.49 -28.94 4.65
CA LEU A 4 0.71 -28.51 3.50
C LEU A 4 1.67 -28.53 2.29
N GLY A 5 1.68 -29.64 1.55
CA GLY A 5 2.39 -29.72 0.29
C GLY A 5 1.86 -28.62 -0.62
N THR A 6 2.77 -27.90 -1.30
CA THR A 6 2.39 -26.90 -2.31
C THR A 6 1.49 -27.57 -3.35
N SER A 7 0.33 -26.95 -3.62
CA SER A 7 -0.62 -27.55 -4.56
C SER A 7 0.00 -27.57 -5.97
N LYS A 8 -0.49 -28.48 -6.83
CA LYS A 8 -0.07 -28.53 -8.25
C LYS A 8 -0.18 -27.15 -8.92
N LYS A 9 -1.27 -26.44 -8.63
CA LYS A 9 -1.51 -25.07 -9.10
C LYS A 9 -0.41 -24.12 -8.64
N ASP A 10 -0.05 -24.14 -7.36
CA ASP A 10 0.97 -23.24 -6.82
C ASP A 10 2.33 -23.47 -7.49
N LYS A 11 2.71 -24.74 -7.72
CA LYS A 11 3.95 -25.09 -8.43
C LYS A 11 3.98 -24.55 -9.87
N ILE A 12 2.85 -24.59 -10.56
CA ILE A 12 2.74 -24.05 -11.93
C ILE A 12 2.89 -22.53 -11.91
N LEU A 13 2.18 -21.85 -11.00
CA LEU A 13 2.23 -20.40 -10.89
C LEU A 13 3.62 -19.90 -10.46
N GLU A 14 4.29 -20.62 -9.55
CA GLU A 14 5.69 -20.37 -9.18
C GLU A 14 6.62 -20.51 -10.39
N ASN A 15 6.44 -21.55 -11.22
CA ASN A 15 7.23 -21.73 -12.44
C ASN A 15 7.03 -20.57 -13.44
N PHE A 16 5.82 -20.04 -13.52
CA PHE A 16 5.53 -18.87 -14.36
C PHE A 16 6.23 -17.60 -13.89
N ASP A 17 6.60 -17.53 -12.61
CA ASP A 17 7.32 -16.41 -12.02
C ASP A 17 8.84 -16.58 -11.98
N GLU A 18 9.39 -17.73 -12.38
CA GLU A 18 10.83 -17.94 -12.50
C GLU A 18 11.50 -16.85 -13.36
N GLU A 19 12.73 -16.48 -12.98
CA GLU A 19 13.56 -15.58 -13.79
C GLU A 19 14.21 -16.36 -14.94
N TYR A 20 14.30 -15.74 -16.12
CA TYR A 20 14.84 -16.37 -17.32
C TYR A 20 15.97 -15.52 -17.90
N ASP A 21 17.02 -16.19 -18.41
CA ASP A 21 18.05 -15.54 -19.22
C ASP A 21 17.50 -15.24 -20.62
N LEU A 22 17.61 -13.98 -21.02
CA LEU A 22 16.87 -13.37 -22.16
C LEU A 22 17.45 -13.70 -23.55
N SER A 23 18.20 -14.80 -23.73
CA SER A 23 19.15 -14.94 -24.85
C SER A 23 18.64 -15.64 -26.12
N THR A 24 17.34 -15.96 -26.29
CA THR A 24 16.93 -16.86 -27.39
C THR A 24 15.60 -16.57 -28.11
N TYR A 25 15.18 -15.33 -28.41
CA TYR A 25 13.96 -15.13 -29.24
C TYR A 25 14.04 -13.87 -30.13
N GLU A 26 13.71 -13.95 -31.42
CA GLU A 26 13.87 -12.82 -32.36
C GLU A 26 12.62 -11.91 -32.44
N THR A 27 11.43 -12.43 -32.78
CA THR A 27 10.30 -11.56 -33.18
C THR A 27 9.54 -10.90 -32.02
N SER A 28 9.13 -11.67 -31.01
CA SER A 28 8.46 -11.08 -29.83
C SER A 28 9.41 -10.25 -28.96
N TYR A 29 10.71 -10.59 -28.99
CA TYR A 29 11.73 -9.80 -28.33
C TYR A 29 11.90 -8.46 -29.03
N GLU A 30 11.89 -8.40 -30.36
CA GLU A 30 11.92 -7.13 -31.09
C GLU A 30 10.75 -6.24 -30.70
N PHE A 31 9.52 -6.78 -30.66
CA PHE A 31 8.34 -6.04 -30.21
C PHE A 31 8.49 -5.48 -28.78
N LEU A 32 8.91 -6.33 -27.82
CA LEU A 32 9.11 -5.92 -26.43
C LEU A 32 10.37 -5.05 -26.21
N SER A 33 11.36 -5.13 -27.08
CA SER A 33 12.63 -4.39 -26.94
C SER A 33 12.40 -2.88 -26.87
N THR A 34 11.37 -2.39 -27.57
CA THR A 34 10.93 -1.00 -27.59
C THR A 34 10.56 -0.43 -26.22
N ILE A 35 10.17 -1.29 -25.27
CA ILE A 35 9.77 -0.88 -23.92
C ILE A 35 10.76 -1.29 -22.83
N ARG A 36 11.84 -1.97 -23.21
CA ARG A 36 12.80 -2.58 -22.27
C ARG A 36 13.32 -1.57 -21.24
N ASP A 37 13.70 -0.39 -21.72
CA ASP A 37 14.34 0.63 -20.88
C ASP A 37 13.33 1.55 -20.20
N THR A 38 12.21 1.84 -20.87
CA THR A 38 11.18 2.78 -20.39
C THR A 38 10.19 2.13 -19.40
N TYR A 39 9.74 0.91 -19.68
CA TYR A 39 8.70 0.21 -18.92
C TYR A 39 9.19 -1.16 -18.46
N LYS A 40 10.29 -1.18 -17.68
CA LYS A 40 10.99 -2.39 -17.22
C LYS A 40 10.07 -3.47 -16.65
N ASN A 41 9.08 -3.10 -15.82
CA ASN A 41 8.14 -4.06 -15.23
C ASN A 41 7.25 -4.71 -16.30
N LEU A 42 6.73 -3.91 -17.23
CA LEU A 42 5.89 -4.40 -18.32
C LEU A 42 6.70 -5.30 -19.27
N TYR A 43 7.94 -4.90 -19.58
CA TYR A 43 8.88 -5.71 -20.33
C TYR A 43 9.13 -7.07 -19.68
N LYS A 44 9.42 -7.11 -18.36
CA LYS A 44 9.62 -8.36 -17.61
C LYS A 44 8.39 -9.26 -17.67
N ILE A 45 7.19 -8.70 -17.49
CA ILE A 45 5.93 -9.44 -17.60
C ILE A 45 5.77 -10.02 -19.02
N GLY A 46 6.02 -9.23 -20.05
CA GLY A 46 5.95 -9.68 -21.45
C GLY A 46 6.93 -10.82 -21.75
N CYS A 47 8.16 -10.75 -21.23
CA CYS A 47 9.15 -11.83 -21.41
C CYS A 47 8.69 -13.13 -20.74
N LYS A 48 8.19 -13.05 -19.51
CA LYS A 48 7.63 -14.22 -18.80
C LYS A 48 6.44 -14.80 -19.57
N LEU A 49 5.54 -13.94 -20.07
CA LEU A 49 4.40 -14.39 -20.89
C LEU A 49 4.86 -15.15 -22.14
N HIS A 50 5.80 -14.60 -22.91
CA HIS A 50 6.33 -15.26 -24.10
C HIS A 50 6.88 -16.65 -23.78
N ASN A 51 7.71 -16.74 -22.74
CA ASN A 51 8.31 -18.00 -22.33
C ASN A 51 7.25 -18.99 -21.87
N ASN A 52 6.36 -18.59 -20.96
CA ASN A 52 5.33 -19.47 -20.42
C ASN A 52 4.38 -19.99 -21.50
N TYR A 53 4.03 -19.16 -22.49
CA TYR A 53 3.21 -19.57 -23.63
C TYR A 53 3.89 -20.67 -24.46
N LYS A 54 5.22 -20.59 -24.65
CA LYS A 54 6.01 -21.59 -25.40
C LYS A 54 6.44 -22.81 -24.58
N LYS A 55 6.49 -22.70 -23.25
CA LYS A 55 7.05 -23.72 -22.34
C LYS A 55 6.13 -24.92 -22.12
N LYS A 56 4.93 -24.92 -22.72
CA LYS A 56 3.86 -25.90 -22.49
C LYS A 56 4.36 -27.35 -22.41
N ASP A 57 5.10 -27.81 -23.42
CA ASP A 57 5.53 -29.22 -23.51
C ASP A 57 6.57 -29.59 -22.44
N THR A 58 7.36 -28.62 -21.99
CA THR A 58 8.39 -28.81 -20.95
C THR A 58 7.88 -28.59 -19.54
N LEU A 59 6.70 -27.98 -19.37
CA LEU A 59 6.12 -27.69 -18.05
C LEU A 59 5.83 -28.97 -17.27
N SER A 60 5.28 -29.99 -17.93
CA SER A 60 4.97 -31.29 -17.30
C SER A 60 6.21 -31.96 -16.69
N ILE A 61 7.37 -31.81 -17.35
CA ILE A 61 8.67 -32.31 -16.88
C ILE A 61 9.13 -31.53 -15.64
N LEU A 62 9.00 -30.20 -15.67
CA LEU A 62 9.47 -29.32 -14.60
C LEU A 62 8.72 -29.51 -13.29
N ILE A 63 7.40 -29.69 -13.36
CA ILE A 63 6.58 -29.88 -12.17
C ILE A 63 6.42 -31.35 -11.76
N SER A 64 6.95 -32.28 -12.57
CA SER A 64 6.80 -33.73 -12.39
C SER A 64 5.34 -34.17 -12.24
N ASP A 65 4.44 -33.53 -12.99
CA ASP A 65 3.00 -33.73 -12.96
C ASP A 65 2.43 -33.51 -14.38
N SER A 66 1.37 -34.24 -14.73
CA SER A 66 0.72 -34.09 -16.03
C SER A 66 -0.06 -32.78 -16.06
N VAL A 67 0.26 -31.88 -16.98
CA VAL A 67 -0.51 -30.64 -17.20
C VAL A 67 -1.21 -30.77 -18.54
N SER A 68 -2.54 -30.66 -18.52
CA SER A 68 -3.30 -30.60 -19.77
C SER A 68 -3.17 -29.23 -20.42
N ASP A 69 -3.36 -29.15 -21.73
CA ASP A 69 -3.35 -27.89 -22.47
C ASP A 69 -4.38 -26.89 -21.94
N THR A 70 -5.58 -27.38 -21.64
CA THR A 70 -6.65 -26.58 -21.04
C THR A 70 -6.22 -26.01 -19.70
N GLU A 71 -5.66 -26.84 -18.82
CA GLU A 71 -5.18 -26.43 -17.50
C GLU A 71 -4.05 -25.40 -17.60
N HIS A 72 -3.10 -25.60 -18.52
CA HIS A 72 -2.03 -24.65 -18.79
C HIS A 72 -2.60 -23.29 -19.24
N CYS A 73 -3.51 -23.27 -20.22
CA CYS A 73 -4.09 -22.02 -20.74
C CYS A 73 -4.96 -21.31 -19.68
N GLU A 74 -5.69 -22.06 -18.85
CA GLU A 74 -6.50 -21.50 -17.76
C GLU A 74 -5.61 -20.83 -16.71
N LEU A 75 -4.57 -21.52 -16.25
CA LEU A 75 -3.63 -20.98 -15.26
C LEU A 75 -2.80 -19.82 -15.84
N LEU A 76 -2.43 -19.86 -17.11
CA LEU A 76 -1.71 -18.76 -17.77
C LEU A 76 -2.58 -17.50 -17.86
N ASN A 77 -3.87 -17.65 -18.17
CA ASN A 77 -4.82 -16.53 -18.15
C ASN A 77 -5.01 -15.97 -16.74
N GLU A 78 -5.15 -16.85 -15.74
CA GLU A 78 -5.28 -16.45 -14.34
C GLU A 78 -4.06 -15.64 -13.89
N TRP A 79 -2.85 -16.18 -14.11
CA TRP A 79 -1.58 -15.52 -13.80
C TRP A 79 -1.47 -14.17 -14.52
N LEU A 80 -1.79 -14.11 -15.80
CA LEU A 80 -1.66 -12.87 -16.57
C LEU A 80 -2.64 -11.79 -16.10
N ASN A 81 -3.87 -12.17 -15.73
CA ASN A 81 -4.84 -11.24 -15.15
C ASN A 81 -4.41 -10.75 -13.75
N GLU A 82 -3.76 -11.59 -12.95
CA GLU A 82 -3.16 -11.16 -11.68
C GLU A 82 -2.04 -10.13 -11.91
N LYS A 83 -1.14 -10.39 -12.87
CA LYS A 83 -0.08 -9.43 -13.24
C LYS A 83 -0.68 -8.14 -13.80
N LYS A 84 -1.77 -8.20 -14.58
CA LYS A 84 -2.52 -7.04 -15.06
C LYS A 84 -3.03 -6.19 -13.91
N ASN A 85 -3.68 -6.83 -12.93
CA ASN A 85 -4.19 -6.18 -11.73
C ASN A 85 -3.06 -5.45 -10.98
N HIS A 86 -1.97 -6.16 -10.69
CA HIS A 86 -0.84 -5.57 -9.98
C HIS A 86 -0.23 -4.41 -10.77
N TYR A 87 -0.04 -4.55 -12.09
CA TYR A 87 0.52 -3.49 -12.93
C TYR A 87 -0.38 -2.25 -13.01
N ILE A 88 -1.68 -2.42 -13.22
CA ILE A 88 -2.64 -1.31 -13.34
C ILE A 88 -2.67 -0.47 -12.07
N PHE A 89 -2.74 -1.12 -10.91
CA PHE A 89 -2.83 -0.44 -9.61
C PHE A 89 -1.48 -0.04 -9.02
N ASN A 90 -0.36 -0.35 -9.69
CA ASN A 90 0.95 0.10 -9.26
C ASN A 90 1.26 1.51 -9.80
N GLY A 91 1.69 2.40 -8.92
CA GLY A 91 2.01 3.79 -9.25
C GLY A 91 0.78 4.70 -9.32
N SER A 92 0.93 5.85 -9.97
CA SER A 92 -0.02 6.98 -9.88
C SER A 92 -1.00 7.12 -11.05
N SER A 93 -0.87 6.34 -12.13
CA SER A 93 -1.67 6.54 -13.35
C SER A 93 -2.27 5.24 -13.88
N CYS A 94 -3.39 4.83 -13.27
CA CYS A 94 -4.15 3.64 -13.65
C CYS A 94 -4.56 3.65 -15.13
N GLU A 95 -5.07 4.78 -15.64
CA GLU A 95 -5.54 4.89 -17.03
C GLU A 95 -4.40 4.72 -18.04
N ASN A 96 -3.21 5.26 -17.73
CA ASN A 96 -2.05 5.09 -18.59
C ASN A 96 -1.53 3.64 -18.53
N ASN A 97 -1.52 3.03 -17.35
CA ASN A 97 -1.14 1.63 -17.20
C ASN A 97 -2.06 0.70 -17.99
N ILE A 98 -3.38 0.95 -18.01
CA ILE A 98 -4.31 0.21 -18.88
C ILE A 98 -3.90 0.34 -20.35
N LYS A 99 -3.68 1.57 -20.83
CA LYS A 99 -3.29 1.80 -22.23
C LYS A 99 -2.00 1.08 -22.61
N LEU A 100 -0.99 1.14 -21.74
CA LEU A 100 0.29 0.46 -21.95
C LEU A 100 0.10 -1.07 -21.97
N TRP A 101 -0.73 -1.60 -21.06
CA TRP A 101 -1.04 -3.02 -21.01
C TRP A 101 -1.71 -3.51 -22.30
N GLU A 102 -2.78 -2.84 -22.73
CA GLU A 102 -3.48 -3.16 -23.98
C GLU A 102 -2.54 -3.06 -25.19
N MET A 103 -1.66 -2.06 -25.19
CA MET A 103 -0.74 -1.82 -26.31
C MET A 103 0.37 -2.87 -26.41
N TYR A 104 0.88 -3.38 -25.30
CA TYR A 104 2.04 -4.29 -25.31
C TYR A 104 1.70 -5.72 -24.94
N ILE A 105 1.00 -5.94 -23.83
CA ILE A 105 0.79 -7.31 -23.33
C ILE A 105 -0.33 -8.02 -24.08
N GLU A 106 -1.46 -7.35 -24.30
CA GLU A 106 -2.57 -7.95 -25.07
C GLU A 106 -2.16 -8.12 -26.54
N LYS A 107 -1.47 -7.13 -27.15
CA LYS A 107 -0.90 -7.31 -28.50
C LYS A 107 0.13 -8.44 -28.58
N LEU A 108 0.98 -8.62 -27.57
CA LEU A 108 1.92 -9.73 -27.53
C LEU A 108 1.19 -11.07 -27.52
N TRP A 109 0.10 -11.21 -26.76
CA TRP A 109 -0.71 -12.42 -26.77
C TRP A 109 -1.23 -12.75 -28.17
N GLU A 110 -1.77 -11.76 -28.88
CA GLU A 110 -2.25 -11.94 -30.26
C GLU A 110 -1.11 -12.34 -31.22
N LEU A 111 0.07 -11.72 -31.08
CA LEU A 111 1.25 -12.09 -31.87
C LEU A 111 1.67 -13.53 -31.61
N LEU A 112 1.73 -13.95 -30.34
CA LEU A 112 2.04 -15.32 -29.94
C LEU A 112 1.05 -16.32 -30.56
N LYS A 113 -0.24 -16.00 -30.49
CA LYS A 113 -1.32 -16.78 -31.09
C LYS A 113 -1.19 -16.92 -32.61
N SER A 114 -0.66 -15.89 -33.29
CA SER A 114 -0.47 -15.89 -34.75
C SER A 114 0.83 -16.56 -35.23
N ASP A 115 1.88 -16.54 -34.40
CA ASP A 115 3.22 -17.07 -34.72
C ASP A 115 3.30 -18.59 -34.54
N THR A 116 2.51 -19.14 -33.63
CA THR A 116 2.41 -20.58 -33.44
C THR A 116 1.58 -21.20 -34.56
N GLY A 117 2.25 -21.81 -35.54
CA GLY A 117 1.63 -22.79 -36.46
C GLY A 117 1.14 -24.08 -35.76
N ASP A 118 0.98 -24.05 -34.44
CA ASP A 118 0.61 -25.17 -33.57
C ASP A 118 -0.91 -25.23 -33.30
N ILE A 119 -1.37 -26.43 -33.00
CA ILE A 119 -2.79 -26.81 -32.83
C ILE A 119 -3.39 -26.25 -31.53
N VAL A 120 -2.56 -25.81 -30.57
CA VAL A 120 -3.00 -25.46 -29.21
C VAL A 120 -2.98 -23.96 -29.02
N LEU A 121 -4.16 -23.38 -29.27
CA LEU A 121 -4.43 -21.96 -29.24
C LEU A 121 -4.94 -21.60 -27.83
N CYS A 122 -4.11 -21.01 -26.97
CA CYS A 122 -4.64 -20.46 -25.72
C CYS A 122 -5.49 -19.22 -26.02
N ASP A 123 -6.79 -19.34 -25.84
CA ASP A 123 -7.69 -18.19 -25.95
C ASP A 123 -7.52 -17.26 -24.74
N ARG A 124 -7.39 -15.97 -25.04
CA ARG A 124 -7.26 -14.92 -24.04
C ARG A 124 -8.62 -14.69 -23.35
N LYS A 125 -8.66 -14.85 -22.02
CA LYS A 125 -9.80 -14.54 -21.15
C LYS A 125 -9.46 -13.31 -20.30
N THR A 126 -9.76 -12.12 -20.81
CA THR A 126 -9.48 -10.86 -20.11
C THR A 126 -10.54 -10.56 -19.05
N THR A 127 -10.13 -9.90 -17.97
CA THR A 127 -11.01 -9.27 -17.01
C THR A 127 -11.07 -7.77 -17.30
N HIS A 128 -12.28 -7.20 -17.27
CA HIS A 128 -12.46 -5.76 -17.43
C HIS A 128 -12.08 -5.04 -16.14
N TYR A 129 -11.13 -4.11 -16.22
CA TYR A 129 -10.68 -3.31 -15.07
C TYR A 129 -11.15 -1.87 -15.20
N SER A 130 -11.66 -1.33 -14.12
CA SER A 130 -11.99 0.09 -14.00
C SER A 130 -11.08 0.77 -12.99
N CYS A 131 -10.54 1.93 -13.34
CA CYS A 131 -9.72 2.78 -12.45
C CYS A 131 -10.51 3.49 -11.35
N SER A 132 -11.81 3.21 -11.25
CA SER A 132 -12.63 3.71 -10.16
C SER A 132 -12.41 2.86 -8.92
N ILE A 133 -12.04 3.50 -7.81
CA ILE A 133 -12.27 2.94 -6.46
C ILE A 133 -13.69 2.38 -6.45
N SER A 134 -13.87 1.13 -6.01
CA SER A 134 -15.18 0.48 -6.06
C SER A 134 -16.24 1.38 -5.42
N PHE A 135 -17.43 1.41 -6.01
CA PHE A 135 -18.53 2.24 -5.51
C PHE A 135 -18.82 1.98 -4.03
N GLU A 136 -18.63 0.74 -3.58
CA GLU A 136 -18.75 0.31 -2.18
C GLU A 136 -17.72 0.99 -1.27
N LEU A 137 -16.45 1.05 -1.68
CA LEU A 137 -15.40 1.74 -0.92
C LEU A 137 -15.62 3.25 -0.89
N LYS A 138 -16.05 3.85 -2.02
CA LYS A 138 -16.38 5.29 -2.07
C LYS A 138 -17.50 5.63 -1.09
N THR A 139 -18.55 4.81 -1.06
CA THR A 139 -19.70 5.00 -0.16
C THR A 139 -19.28 4.81 1.30
N ALA A 140 -18.51 3.76 1.61
CA ALA A 140 -18.00 3.51 2.96
C ALA A 140 -17.13 4.67 3.46
N ILE A 141 -16.15 5.11 2.66
CA ILE A 141 -15.26 6.23 3.01
C ILE A 141 -16.06 7.52 3.23
N SER A 142 -17.04 7.81 2.36
CA SER A 142 -17.89 9.00 2.49
C SER A 142 -18.70 9.00 3.80
N ILE A 143 -19.30 7.85 4.15
CA ILE A 143 -20.07 7.70 5.39
C ILE A 143 -19.14 7.84 6.59
N SER A 144 -18.00 7.16 6.59
CA SER A 144 -17.02 7.22 7.68
C SER A 144 -16.50 8.64 7.92
N ILE A 145 -16.16 9.37 6.85
CA ILE A 145 -15.70 10.77 6.97
C ILE A 145 -16.81 11.68 7.51
N THR A 146 -18.05 11.49 7.04
CA THR A 146 -19.19 12.29 7.50
C THR A 146 -19.47 12.06 8.99
N LEU A 147 -19.46 10.79 9.42
CA LEU A 147 -19.64 10.42 10.83
C LEU A 147 -18.51 10.96 11.71
N LEU A 148 -17.26 10.82 11.27
CA LEU A 148 -16.10 11.35 11.99
C LEU A 148 -16.15 12.87 12.11
N GLY A 149 -16.49 13.57 11.03
CA GLY A 149 -16.66 15.01 11.03
C GLY A 149 -17.76 15.47 11.99
N ALA A 150 -18.94 14.82 11.94
CA ALA A 150 -20.04 15.12 12.85
C ALA A 150 -19.66 14.87 14.32
N PHE A 151 -18.94 13.78 14.60
CA PHE A 151 -18.45 13.47 15.93
C PHE A 151 -17.47 14.52 16.45
N LEU A 152 -16.49 14.93 15.63
CA LEU A 152 -15.52 15.97 15.99
C LEU A 152 -16.18 17.34 16.21
N ILE A 153 -17.14 17.73 15.36
CA ILE A 153 -17.90 18.97 15.52
C ILE A 153 -18.72 18.93 16.82
N THR A 154 -19.39 17.82 17.09
CA THR A 154 -20.18 17.65 18.33
C THR A 154 -19.29 17.75 19.56
N PHE A 155 -18.14 17.06 19.57
CA PHE A 155 -17.15 17.17 20.63
C PHE A 155 -16.63 18.59 20.82
N PHE A 156 -16.35 19.31 19.73
CA PHE A 156 -15.90 20.70 19.78
C PHE A 156 -16.96 21.64 20.36
N LEU A 157 -18.22 21.48 19.97
CA LEU A 157 -19.35 22.25 20.51
C LEU A 157 -19.56 21.94 22.00
N LEU A 158 -19.52 20.67 22.39
CA LEU A 158 -19.60 20.27 23.80
C LEU A 158 -18.41 20.83 24.59
N TYR A 159 -17.20 20.81 24.06
CA TYR A 159 -16.03 21.39 24.71
C TYR A 159 -16.16 22.91 24.90
N LYS A 160 -16.64 23.63 23.87
CA LYS A 160 -16.76 25.09 23.88
C LYS A 160 -17.94 25.61 24.72
N PHE A 161 -19.08 24.91 24.71
CA PHE A 161 -20.33 25.38 25.30
C PHE A 161 -20.74 24.65 26.58
N SER A 162 -20.09 23.54 26.93
CA SER A 162 -20.33 22.89 28.22
C SER A 162 -19.44 23.52 29.31
N PRO A 163 -19.90 23.65 30.57
CA PRO A 163 -19.04 24.03 31.71
C PRO A 163 -18.02 22.93 32.06
N LEU A 164 -17.78 22.01 31.13
CA LEU A 164 -16.79 20.94 31.22
C LEU A 164 -15.37 21.47 31.10
N GLY A 165 -15.09 22.61 30.46
CA GLY A 165 -13.74 23.20 30.48
C GLY A 165 -13.23 23.42 31.92
N PRO A 166 -13.96 24.18 32.76
CA PRO A 166 -13.64 24.34 34.18
C PRO A 166 -13.69 23.03 34.99
N ARG A 167 -14.62 22.11 34.68
CA ARG A 167 -14.72 20.82 35.40
C ARG A 167 -13.60 19.84 35.06
N ILE A 168 -13.17 19.78 33.80
CA ILE A 168 -12.03 18.97 33.34
C ILE A 168 -10.75 19.55 33.93
N HIS A 169 -10.58 20.88 33.90
CA HIS A 169 -9.44 21.52 34.55
C HIS A 169 -9.40 21.22 36.05
N ASN A 170 -10.55 21.31 36.74
CA ASN A 170 -10.64 20.96 38.16
C ASN A 170 -10.42 19.46 38.43
N CYS A 171 -10.90 18.57 37.55
CA CYS A 171 -10.69 17.13 37.65
C CYS A 171 -9.21 16.75 37.44
N LEU A 172 -8.55 17.35 36.45
CA LEU A 172 -7.11 17.20 36.22
C LEU A 172 -6.29 17.75 37.40
N ASN A 173 -6.70 18.90 37.96
CA ASN A 173 -6.02 19.50 39.11
C ASN A 173 -6.25 18.68 40.39
N LYS A 174 -7.43 18.07 40.55
CA LYS A 174 -7.72 17.11 41.63
C LYS A 174 -6.86 15.86 41.51
N ASN A 175 -6.67 15.34 40.29
CA ASN A 175 -5.78 14.20 40.06
C ASN A 175 -4.31 14.55 40.29
N LYS A 176 -3.85 15.76 39.95
CA LYS A 176 -2.49 16.23 40.30
C LYS A 176 -2.25 16.28 41.81
N ARG A 177 -3.18 16.86 42.58
CA ARG A 177 -3.08 16.88 44.06
C ARG A 177 -3.10 15.50 44.69
N ILE A 178 -3.86 14.56 44.12
CA ILE A 178 -3.88 13.17 44.57
C ILE A 178 -2.53 12.48 44.27
N ILE A 179 -1.90 12.75 43.12
CA ILE A 179 -0.55 12.24 42.80
C ILE A 179 0.51 12.83 43.74
N GLU A 180 0.44 14.14 44.03
CA GLU A 180 1.34 14.82 44.99
C GLU A 180 1.19 14.27 46.40
N ASN A 181 -0.01 13.85 46.81
CA ASN A 181 -0.25 13.24 48.13
C ASN A 181 0.05 11.72 48.18
N ILE A 182 0.14 11.04 47.03
CA ILE A 182 0.47 9.61 46.93
C ILE A 182 1.99 9.40 46.87
N ILE A 183 2.75 10.39 46.39
CA ILE A 183 4.20 10.43 46.54
C ILE A 183 4.45 10.95 47.96
N PRO A 184 4.82 10.10 48.94
CA PRO A 184 5.12 10.60 50.27
C PRO A 184 6.29 11.57 50.15
N GLU A 185 6.19 12.62 50.94
CA GLU A 185 7.21 13.60 51.29
C GLU A 185 8.38 12.92 52.04
N GLU A 186 8.93 11.83 51.47
CA GLU A 186 9.98 11.00 52.06
C GLU A 186 11.09 10.64 51.03
N SER A 187 11.03 11.14 49.79
CA SER A 187 12.11 10.92 48.82
C SER A 187 13.08 12.09 48.64
N TYR A 188 12.86 13.23 49.30
CA TYR A 188 13.75 14.41 49.19
C TYR A 188 14.45 14.82 50.49
N GLU A 189 13.96 14.45 51.68
CA GLU A 189 14.71 14.70 52.93
C GLU A 189 16.01 13.87 53.02
N LEU A 190 16.15 12.76 52.27
CA LEU A 190 17.39 11.96 52.26
C LEU A 190 18.45 12.44 51.24
N LEU A 191 18.12 13.37 50.33
CA LEU A 191 19.07 13.92 49.37
C LEU A 191 19.53 15.34 49.71
N GLU A 192 18.88 16.02 50.66
CA GLU A 192 19.24 17.36 51.16
C GLU A 192 20.44 17.33 52.13
N LYS A 193 21.40 16.43 51.91
CA LYS A 193 22.72 16.46 52.57
C LYS A 193 23.89 16.56 51.61
N SER A 194 23.63 16.76 50.32
CA SER A 194 24.69 16.88 49.32
C SER A 194 24.40 17.99 48.33
N SER A 195 25.20 19.05 48.45
CA SER A 195 25.40 20.18 47.54
C SER A 195 24.65 21.48 47.89
N GLU A 196 25.38 22.30 48.64
CA GLU A 196 25.21 23.74 48.76
C GLU A 196 25.24 24.44 47.39
N ASN A 197 24.55 25.58 47.33
CA ASN A 197 24.66 26.69 46.37
C ASN A 197 24.16 26.47 44.93
N GLU A 198 23.10 27.20 44.56
CA GLU A 198 23.23 28.41 43.72
C GLU A 198 21.88 29.14 43.57
N ASN A 199 21.90 30.46 43.76
CA ASN A 199 20.80 31.38 43.55
C ASN A 199 20.54 31.60 42.05
N LEU A 200 19.29 31.62 41.60
CA LEU A 200 18.88 32.44 40.44
C LEU A 200 17.38 32.76 40.43
N TYR A 201 17.11 34.06 40.51
CA TYR A 201 15.81 34.70 40.32
C TYR A 201 15.30 34.51 38.89
N SER A 202 13.99 34.30 38.70
CA SER A 202 13.33 34.63 37.44
C SER A 202 11.98 35.31 37.66
N GLU A 203 11.92 36.46 37.04
CA GLU A 203 11.05 37.62 37.19
C GLU A 203 9.76 37.46 36.36
N LYS A 204 8.60 37.78 36.94
CA LYS A 204 7.31 37.81 36.23
C LYS A 204 6.72 39.22 36.31
N GLY A 205 7.28 40.14 35.52
CA GLY A 205 6.77 41.51 35.34
C GLY A 205 5.58 41.55 34.37
N ARG A 206 4.42 42.06 34.85
CA ARG A 206 3.29 42.48 34.01
C ARG A 206 3.53 43.92 33.56
N ILE A 207 3.49 44.16 32.26
CA ILE A 207 3.64 45.48 31.64
C ILE A 207 2.41 46.35 31.99
N SER A 208 2.63 47.55 32.54
CA SER A 208 1.66 48.65 32.57
C SER A 208 2.24 49.85 31.83
N ILE A 209 1.47 50.42 30.91
CA ILE A 209 1.85 51.60 30.11
C ILE A 209 1.13 52.82 30.70
N GLY A 210 1.88 53.79 31.20
CA GLY A 210 1.40 55.11 31.58
C GLY A 210 1.87 56.18 30.58
N TYR A 211 0.94 57.00 30.07
CA TYR A 211 1.23 58.15 29.22
C TYR A 211 1.61 59.38 30.07
N TYR A 212 2.63 60.13 29.63
CA TYR A 212 2.92 61.47 30.14
C TYR A 212 2.56 62.53 29.09
N SER A 213 1.75 63.52 29.47
CA SER A 213 1.57 64.78 28.73
C SER A 213 2.57 65.81 29.26
N VAL A 214 3.21 66.51 28.33
CA VAL A 214 4.28 67.51 28.57
C VAL A 214 3.69 68.82 29.12
N GLU A 215 4.40 69.38 30.10
CA GLU A 215 4.11 70.59 30.87
C GLU A 215 4.42 71.90 30.09
N LYS A 216 3.95 73.00 30.67
CA LYS A 216 3.98 74.40 30.21
C LYS A 216 5.34 74.94 29.76
#